data_AF-T1BB22-F1
#
_entry.id   AF-T1BB22-F1
#
_cell.length_a   1.000
_cell.length_b   1.000
_cell.length_c   1.000
_cell.angle_alpha   90.00
_cell.angle_beta   90.00
_cell.angle_gamma   90.00
#
_symmetry.space_group_name_H-M   'P 1'
#
loop_
_entity.id
_entity.type
_entity.pdbx_description
1 polymer ?
#
loop_
_entity_poly.entity_id
_entity_poly.type
_entity_poly.pdbx_seq_one_letter_code
_entity_poly.pdbx_strand_id
1 'polypeptide(L)'
;MRDAPGDEVRSLDVTSRDTEQAHLVVGVRGPERRSPDRFALSLLNHSLGGGISSRLFQKIREERGLAYSVVSDRVAYADTGALAVSVGTAPERIKEVLRLVLDEIEDLAAKGVTKEELELAKGHLRADTILSLEESGARMSRIGAS
;
A
#
# COMPACT_ATOMS: atom_id res chain seq x y z
N MET A 1 1.43 -25.37 -10.10
CA MET A 1 1.46 -24.25 -11.06
C MET A 1 0.44 -23.24 -10.55
N ARG A 2 0.82 -21.99 -10.30
CA ARG A 2 -0.14 -20.95 -9.88
C ARG A 2 -0.84 -20.47 -11.15
N ASP A 3 -2.16 -20.63 -11.22
CA ASP A 3 -2.95 -20.09 -12.32
C ASP A 3 -2.93 -18.57 -12.24
N ALA A 4 -2.76 -17.92 -13.40
CA ALA A 4 -2.89 -16.48 -13.49
C ALA A 4 -4.32 -16.10 -13.09
N PRO A 5 -4.53 -15.09 -12.24
CA PRO A 5 -5.87 -14.63 -11.90
C PRO A 5 -6.57 -14.17 -13.19
N GLY A 6 -7.77 -14.71 -13.45
CA GLY A 6 -8.58 -14.30 -14.59
C GLY A 6 -9.08 -12.84 -14.46
N ASP A 7 -9.82 -12.36 -15.47
CA ASP A 7 -10.36 -11.00 -15.47
C ASP A 7 -11.37 -10.73 -14.33
N GLU A 8 -11.90 -11.79 -13.74
CA GLU A 8 -12.87 -11.75 -12.66
C GLU A 8 -12.23 -11.34 -11.33
N VAL A 9 -12.67 -10.20 -10.79
CA VAL A 9 -12.26 -9.73 -9.47
C VAL A 9 -12.94 -10.59 -8.41
N ARG A 10 -12.19 -11.45 -7.71
CA ARG A 10 -12.71 -12.16 -6.53
C ARG A 10 -12.97 -11.14 -5.42
N SER A 11 -14.21 -11.08 -4.95
CA SER A 11 -14.61 -10.14 -3.90
C SER A 11 -14.05 -10.48 -2.52
N LEU A 12 -13.81 -11.77 -2.22
CA LEU A 12 -13.25 -12.23 -0.95
C LEU A 12 -12.71 -13.66 -1.07
N ASP A 13 -11.52 -13.91 -0.54
CA ASP A 13 -10.95 -15.24 -0.31
C ASP A 13 -10.52 -15.35 1.15
N VAL A 14 -10.93 -16.42 1.84
CA VAL A 14 -10.60 -16.64 3.25
C VAL A 14 -10.00 -18.02 3.41
N THR A 15 -8.75 -18.05 3.87
CA THR A 15 -8.05 -19.29 4.23
C THR A 15 -7.84 -19.33 5.73
N SER A 16 -8.39 -20.35 6.39
CA SER A 16 -8.17 -20.58 7.81
C SER A 16 -6.85 -21.34 8.03
N ARG A 17 -6.04 -20.85 8.97
CA ARG A 17 -4.81 -21.48 9.46
C ARG A 17 -4.74 -21.26 10.97
N ASP A 18 -4.06 -22.16 11.67
CA ASP A 18 -3.81 -22.04 13.10
C ASP A 18 -2.65 -21.05 13.33
N THR A 19 -2.98 -19.76 13.46
CA THR A 19 -2.02 -18.66 13.61
C THR A 19 -2.50 -17.63 14.62
N GLU A 20 -1.57 -17.04 15.37
CA GLU A 20 -1.86 -16.01 16.39
C GLU A 20 -2.39 -14.69 15.80
N GLN A 21 -2.17 -14.44 14.51
CA GLN A 21 -2.67 -13.26 13.81
C GLN A 21 -3.51 -13.64 12.60
N ALA A 22 -4.51 -12.82 12.32
CA ALA A 22 -5.18 -12.79 11.02
C ALA A 22 -4.45 -11.82 10.09
N HIS A 23 -4.21 -12.26 8.86
CA HIS A 23 -3.61 -11.45 7.81
C HIS A 23 -4.67 -11.01 6.81
N LEU A 24 -4.83 -9.70 6.65
CA LEU A 24 -5.72 -9.08 5.67
C LEU A 24 -4.90 -8.51 4.51
N VAL A 25 -5.35 -8.77 3.28
CA VAL A 25 -4.85 -8.08 2.09
C VAL A 25 -6.05 -7.52 1.32
N VAL A 26 -6.03 -6.22 1.06
CA VAL A 26 -7.02 -5.53 0.22
C VAL A 26 -6.28 -4.89 -0.94
N GLY A 27 -6.59 -5.30 -2.17
CA GLY A 27 -5.87 -4.86 -3.36
C GLY A 27 -6.78 -4.37 -4.46
N VAL A 28 -6.30 -3.39 -5.22
CA VAL A 28 -6.93 -2.87 -6.43
C VAL A 28 -5.95 -2.91 -7.60
N ARG A 29 -6.48 -2.98 -8.83
CA ARG A 29 -5.65 -2.86 -10.04
C ARG A 29 -5.01 -1.48 -10.08
N GLY A 30 -3.73 -1.45 -10.41
CA GLY A 30 -2.93 -0.25 -10.57
C GLY A 30 -2.39 -0.11 -11.99
N PRO A 31 -1.81 1.06 -12.32
CA PRO A 31 -1.17 1.30 -13.60
C PRO A 31 0.06 0.41 -13.82
N GLU A 32 0.35 0.14 -15.10
CA GLU A 32 1.59 -0.52 -15.52
C GLU A 32 2.85 0.32 -15.26
N ARG A 33 4.02 -0.33 -15.30
CA ARG A 33 5.34 0.25 -15.00
C ARG A 33 5.65 1.54 -15.75
N ARG A 34 5.26 1.65 -17.03
CA ARG A 34 5.57 2.81 -17.88
C ARG A 34 4.50 3.88 -17.86
N SER A 35 3.39 3.66 -17.15
CA SER A 35 2.31 4.63 -17.07
C SER A 35 2.81 5.99 -16.56
N PRO A 36 2.33 7.11 -17.13
CA PRO A 36 2.62 8.45 -16.60
C PRO A 36 2.11 8.60 -15.15
N ASP A 37 1.07 7.86 -14.76
CA ASP A 37 0.43 7.97 -13.45
C ASP A 37 1.22 7.27 -12.32
N ARG A 38 2.30 6.56 -12.63
CA ARG A 38 3.11 5.83 -11.62
C ARG A 38 3.63 6.72 -10.49
N PHE A 39 3.91 7.99 -10.78
CA PHE A 39 4.36 8.95 -9.77
C PHE A 39 3.19 9.43 -8.91
N ALA A 40 2.03 9.68 -9.51
CA ALA A 40 0.81 9.99 -8.77
C ALA A 40 0.43 8.83 -7.83
N LEU A 41 0.51 7.59 -8.31
CA LEU A 41 0.31 6.39 -7.49
C LEU A 41 1.34 6.29 -6.36
N SER A 42 2.60 6.65 -6.60
CA SER A 42 3.63 6.62 -5.56
C SER A 42 3.32 7.60 -4.42
N LEU A 43 2.85 8.79 -4.75
CA LEU A 43 2.43 9.79 -3.77
C LEU A 43 1.18 9.33 -3.02
N LEU A 44 0.17 8.82 -3.74
CA LEU A 44 -1.05 8.26 -3.18
C LEU A 44 -0.75 7.11 -2.21
N ASN A 45 0.14 6.19 -2.60
CA ASN A 45 0.56 5.07 -1.75
C ASN A 45 1.18 5.56 -0.44
N HIS A 46 2.07 6.55 -0.49
CA HIS A 46 2.67 7.10 0.72
C HIS A 46 1.64 7.72 1.65
N SER A 47 0.66 8.47 1.12
CA SER A 47 -0.42 9.05 1.91
C SER A 47 -1.38 8.00 2.50
N LEU A 48 -1.64 6.90 1.78
CA LEU A 48 -2.53 5.82 2.22
C LEU A 48 -1.92 4.97 3.35
N GLY A 49 -0.79 4.32 3.09
CA GLY A 49 -0.19 3.34 3.98
C GLY A 49 1.33 3.14 3.83
N GLY A 50 1.98 3.89 2.94
CA GLY A 50 3.40 3.74 2.62
C GLY A 50 4.36 4.53 3.52
N GLY A 51 3.87 5.11 4.62
CA GLY A 51 4.68 5.92 5.53
C GLY A 51 4.07 6.00 6.94
N ILE A 52 4.87 6.41 7.92
CA ILE A 52 4.41 6.53 9.32
C ILE A 52 3.37 7.65 9.52
N SER A 53 3.40 8.68 8.66
CA SER A 53 2.41 9.77 8.64
C SER A 53 1.19 9.44 7.78
N SER A 54 1.09 8.22 7.25
CA SER A 54 -0.02 7.81 6.38
C SER A 54 -1.32 7.61 7.14
N ARG A 55 -2.45 7.73 6.44
CA ARG A 55 -3.79 7.61 7.04
C ARG A 55 -3.99 6.28 7.76
N LEU A 56 -3.63 5.17 7.14
CA LEU A 56 -3.81 3.84 7.73
C LEU A 56 -2.89 3.62 8.93
N PHE A 57 -1.64 4.10 8.87
CA PHE A 57 -0.74 4.01 10.01
C PHE A 57 -1.30 4.79 11.21
N GLN A 58 -1.73 6.03 11.00
CA GLN A 58 -2.29 6.86 12.05
C GLN A 58 -3.58 6.25 12.61
N LYS A 59 -4.55 5.91 11.76
CA LYS A 59 -5.87 5.44 12.22
C LYS A 59 -5.87 4.05 12.83
N ILE A 60 -5.11 3.10 12.30
CA ILE A 60 -5.15 1.70 12.74
C ILE A 60 -4.10 1.43 13.81
N ARG A 61 -2.87 1.92 13.62
CA ARG A 61 -1.76 1.66 14.54
C ARG A 61 -1.67 2.70 15.63
N GLU A 62 -1.58 3.99 15.30
CA GLU A 62 -1.27 5.05 16.27
C GLU A 62 -2.48 5.36 17.18
N GLU A 63 -3.64 5.62 16.60
CA GLU A 63 -4.84 6.05 17.34
C GLU A 63 -5.55 4.91 18.08
N ARG A 64 -5.58 3.71 17.48
CA ARG A 64 -6.42 2.59 17.95
C ARG A 64 -5.64 1.36 18.40
N GLY A 65 -4.35 1.24 18.08
CA GLY A 65 -3.54 0.08 18.46
C GLY A 65 -4.07 -1.27 17.94
N LEU A 66 -4.83 -1.28 16.84
CA LEU A 66 -5.50 -2.49 16.32
C LEU A 66 -4.55 -3.41 15.56
N ALA A 67 -3.48 -2.87 14.98
CA ALA A 67 -2.47 -3.64 14.26
C ALA A 67 -1.10 -2.99 14.46
N TYR A 68 -0.08 -3.82 14.70
CA TYR A 68 1.30 -3.34 14.70
C TYR A 68 1.82 -3.13 13.27
N SER A 69 1.45 -4.03 12.35
CA SER A 69 1.83 -3.98 10.95
C SER A 69 0.62 -3.63 10.10
N VAL A 70 0.62 -2.43 9.55
CA VAL A 70 -0.30 -1.94 8.52
C VAL A 70 0.53 -1.16 7.52
N VAL A 71 0.53 -1.60 6.27
CA VAL A 71 1.29 -0.98 5.18
C VAL A 71 0.50 -1.05 3.89
N SER A 72 0.79 -0.13 2.97
CA SER A 72 0.38 -0.26 1.58
C SER A 72 1.60 -0.22 0.67
N ASP A 73 1.55 -1.01 -0.40
CA ASP A 73 2.57 -1.00 -1.43
C ASP A 73 2.00 -1.17 -2.82
N ARG A 74 2.77 -0.74 -3.81
CA ARG A 74 2.46 -0.80 -5.23
C ARG A 74 3.35 -1.82 -5.92
N VAL A 75 2.75 -2.61 -6.79
CA VAL A 75 3.48 -3.50 -7.70
C VAL A 75 3.24 -3.03 -9.13
N ALA A 76 4.31 -2.96 -9.93
CA ALA A 76 4.24 -2.51 -11.31
C ALA A 76 4.85 -3.55 -12.26
N TYR A 77 4.00 -4.19 -13.04
CA TYR A 77 4.36 -5.10 -14.12
C TYR A 77 4.44 -4.37 -15.46
N ALA A 78 4.84 -5.08 -16.52
CA ALA A 78 5.04 -4.48 -17.83
C ALA A 78 3.73 -4.06 -18.52
N ASP A 79 2.63 -4.70 -18.14
CA ASP A 79 1.29 -4.65 -18.74
C ASP A 79 0.17 -4.33 -17.72
N THR A 80 0.48 -4.38 -16.43
CA THR A 80 -0.48 -4.11 -15.35
C THR A 80 0.23 -3.69 -14.06
N GLY A 81 -0.53 -3.43 -13.01
CA GLY A 81 -0.02 -3.17 -11.67
C GLY A 81 -1.06 -3.43 -10.60
N ALA A 82 -0.68 -3.23 -9.36
CA ALA A 82 -1.56 -3.33 -8.20
C ALA A 82 -1.16 -2.32 -7.12
N LEU A 83 -2.14 -1.91 -6.33
CA LEU A 83 -1.94 -1.27 -5.03
C LEU A 83 -2.59 -2.19 -4.01
N ALA A 84 -1.86 -2.57 -2.96
CA ALA A 84 -2.37 -3.47 -1.93
C ALA A 84 -2.03 -2.97 -0.53
N VAL A 85 -3.04 -2.98 0.34
CA VAL A 85 -2.92 -2.81 1.78
C VAL A 85 -2.75 -4.18 2.42
N SER A 86 -1.76 -4.34 3.28
CA SER A 86 -1.52 -5.55 4.08
C SER A 86 -1.54 -5.21 5.56
N VAL A 87 -2.31 -5.99 6.34
CA VAL A 87 -2.46 -5.79 7.79
C VAL A 87 -2.33 -7.11 8.53
N GLY A 88 -1.57 -7.10 9.63
CA GLY A 88 -1.55 -8.19 10.62
C GLY A 88 -2.22 -7.74 11.92
N THR A 89 -3.32 -8.39 12.30
CA THR A 89 -4.14 -8.02 13.48
C THR A 89 -4.61 -9.26 14.23
N ALA A 90 -5.15 -9.08 15.43
CA ALA A 90 -5.79 -10.16 16.19
C ALA A 90 -7.04 -10.66 15.43
N PRO A 91 -7.32 -11.98 15.38
CA PRO A 91 -8.45 -12.54 14.65
C PRO A 91 -9.80 -11.90 14.98
N GLU A 92 -10.02 -11.52 16.24
CA GLU A 92 -11.27 -10.91 16.72
C GLU A 92 -11.47 -9.49 16.18
N ARG A 93 -10.40 -8.82 15.74
CA ARG A 93 -10.39 -7.44 15.25
C ARG A 93 -10.44 -7.33 13.73
N ILE A 94 -10.35 -8.44 13.00
CA ILE A 94 -10.20 -8.44 11.54
C ILE A 94 -11.32 -7.68 10.81
N LYS A 95 -12.58 -7.79 11.29
CA LYS A 95 -13.74 -7.12 10.69
C LYS A 95 -13.68 -5.60 10.89
N GLU A 96 -13.26 -5.17 12.07
CA GLU A 96 -13.09 -3.75 12.40
C GLU A 96 -11.98 -3.13 11.54
N VAL A 97 -10.84 -3.82 11.45
CA VAL A 97 -9.70 -3.41 10.62
C VAL A 97 -10.06 -3.36 9.14
N LEU A 98 -10.74 -4.38 8.62
CA LEU A 98 -11.20 -4.40 7.23
C LEU A 98 -12.07 -3.18 6.91
N ARG A 99 -13.04 -2.86 7.78
CA ARG A 99 -13.89 -1.69 7.60
C ARG A 99 -13.07 -0.40 7.56
N LEU A 100 -12.14 -0.21 8.51
CA LEU A 100 -11.28 0.98 8.52
C LEU A 100 -10.43 1.11 7.25
N VAL A 101 -9.90 -0.01 6.74
CA VAL A 101 -9.13 -0.02 5.49
C VAL A 101 -10.02 0.42 4.31
N LEU A 102 -11.22 -0.14 4.20
CA LEU A 102 -12.16 0.21 3.13
C LEU A 102 -12.62 1.67 3.23
N ASP A 103 -12.97 2.14 4.44
CA ASP A 103 -13.39 3.52 4.69
C ASP A 103 -12.31 4.52 4.25
N GLU A 104 -11.03 4.26 4.55
CA GLU A 104 -9.93 5.13 4.09
C GLU A 104 -9.71 5.10 2.59
N ILE A 105 -9.83 3.93 1.95
CA ILE A 105 -9.70 3.82 0.50
C ILE A 105 -10.84 4.59 -0.18
N GLU A 106 -12.07 4.44 0.30
CA GLU A 106 -13.24 5.13 -0.22
C GLU A 106 -13.16 6.65 0.00
N ASP A 107 -12.75 7.10 1.19
CA ASP A 107 -12.55 8.52 1.48
C ASP A 107 -11.48 9.14 0.59
N LEU A 108 -10.36 8.44 0.40
CA LEU A 108 -9.27 8.87 -0.48
C LEU A 108 -9.72 8.93 -1.94
N ALA A 109 -10.53 7.97 -2.39
CA ALA A 109 -11.09 7.98 -3.74
C ALA A 109 -12.09 9.13 -3.95
N ALA A 110 -12.90 9.46 -2.94
CA ALA A 110 -13.93 10.49 -3.02
C ALA A 110 -13.38 11.91 -2.86
N LYS A 111 -12.41 12.11 -1.96
CA LYS A 111 -11.91 13.44 -1.55
C LYS A 111 -10.49 13.72 -2.02
N GLY A 112 -9.76 12.70 -2.43
CA GLY A 112 -8.36 12.82 -2.80
C GLY A 112 -7.42 12.99 -1.59
N VAL A 113 -6.15 13.23 -1.94
CA VAL A 113 -5.07 13.55 -0.99
C VAL A 113 -5.11 15.04 -0.67
N THR A 114 -4.99 15.41 0.60
CA THR A 114 -4.93 16.83 0.99
C THR A 114 -3.62 17.47 0.55
N LYS A 115 -3.54 18.80 0.58
CA LYS A 115 -2.31 19.51 0.22
C LYS A 115 -1.17 19.16 1.18
N GLU A 116 -1.48 19.03 2.46
CA GLU A 116 -0.53 18.71 3.53
C GLU A 116 0.03 17.29 3.36
N GLU A 117 -0.85 16.31 3.12
CA GLU A 117 -0.47 14.92 2.85
C GLU A 117 0.41 14.82 1.60
N LEU A 118 0.07 15.58 0.56
CA LEU A 118 0.82 15.61 -0.70
C LEU A 118 2.22 16.19 -0.51
N GLU A 119 2.37 17.28 0.24
CA GLU A 119 3.68 17.88 0.50
C GLU A 119 4.56 16.97 1.37
N LEU A 120 3.98 16.30 2.37
CA LEU A 120 4.69 15.28 3.14
C LEU A 120 5.17 14.12 2.25
N ALA A 121 4.29 13.61 1.39
CA ALA A 121 4.62 12.52 0.46
C ALA A 121 5.74 12.91 -0.52
N LYS A 122 5.69 14.12 -1.08
CA LYS A 122 6.77 14.64 -1.96
C LYS A 122 8.08 14.78 -1.20
N GLY A 123 8.04 15.33 0.02
CA GLY A 123 9.22 15.49 0.86
C GLY A 123 9.88 14.15 1.16
N HIS A 124 9.07 13.16 1.58
CA HIS A 124 9.55 11.81 1.88
C HIS A 124 10.16 11.13 0.65
N LEU A 125 9.46 11.09 -0.49
CA LEU A 125 9.97 10.40 -1.69
C LEU A 125 11.24 11.05 -2.24
N ARG A 126 11.39 12.38 -2.11
CA ARG A 126 12.64 13.07 -2.48
C ARG A 126 13.80 12.68 -1.56
N ALA A 127 13.57 12.70 -0.25
CA ALA A 127 14.57 12.30 0.73
C ALA A 127 15.00 10.84 0.53
N ASP A 128 14.02 9.93 0.41
CA ASP A 128 14.25 8.51 0.16
C ASP A 128 15.06 8.28 -1.13
N THR A 129 14.72 8.99 -2.21
CA THR A 129 15.50 8.92 -3.47
C THR A 129 16.94 9.35 -3.26
N ILE A 130 17.20 10.46 -2.56
CA ILE A 130 18.55 10.98 -2.34
C ILE A 130 19.36 9.99 -1.49
N LEU A 131 18.80 9.52 -0.38
CA LEU A 131 19.46 8.58 0.52
C LEU A 131 19.74 7.24 -0.19
N SER A 132 18.81 6.74 -1.01
CA SER A 132 19.03 5.52 -1.79
C SER A 132 20.19 5.64 -2.78
N LEU A 133 20.54 6.85 -3.24
CA LEU A 133 21.65 7.07 -4.16
C LEU A 133 23.02 7.08 -3.47
N GLU A 134 23.08 7.07 -2.14
CA GLU A 134 24.32 6.93 -1.38
C GLU A 134 24.78 5.46 -1.33
N GLU A 135 23.85 4.51 -1.51
CA GLU A 135 24.11 3.09 -1.46
C GLU A 135 24.40 2.51 -2.86
N SER A 136 25.60 1.95 -3.05
CA SER A 136 26.02 1.33 -4.32
C SER A 136 25.07 0.23 -4.82
N GLY A 137 24.48 -0.57 -3.92
CA GLY A 137 23.53 -1.63 -4.25
C GLY A 137 22.19 -1.09 -4.77
N ALA A 138 21.66 -0.05 -4.14
CA ALA A 138 20.46 0.63 -4.59
C ALA A 138 20.67 1.33 -5.94
N ARG A 139 21.84 1.95 -6.17
CA ARG A 139 22.22 2.49 -7.49
C ARG A 139 22.25 1.43 -8.57
N MET A 140 22.90 0.29 -8.31
CA MET A 140 22.97 -0.84 -9.25
C MET A 140 21.56 -1.33 -9.61
N SER A 141 20.72 -1.55 -8.59
CA SER A 141 19.34 -2.02 -8.78
C SER A 141 18.51 -1.04 -9.60
N ARG A 142 18.67 0.27 -9.36
CA ARG A 142 17.94 1.30 -10.08
C ARG A 142 18.34 1.38 -11.56
N ILE A 143 19.62 1.25 -11.88
CA ILE A 143 20.12 1.20 -13.25
C ILE A 143 19.64 -0.07 -13.97
N GLY A 144 19.60 -1.20 -13.27
CA GLY A 144 19.08 -2.45 -13.85
C GLY A 144 17.56 -2.45 -14.08
N ALA A 145 16.82 -1.57 -13.40
CA ALA A 145 15.37 -1.47 -13.49
C ALA A 145 14.86 -0.38 -14.47
N SER A 146 15.75 0.51 -14.93
CA SER A 146 15.49 1.58 -15.91
C SER A 146 15.64 1.11 -17.35
#